data_AF-A0A177FL23-F1
#
_entry.id   AF-A0A177FL23-F1
#
_cell.length_a   1.000
_cell.length_b   1.000
_cell.length_c   1.000
_cell.angle_alpha   90.00
_cell.angle_beta   90.00
_cell.angle_gamma   90.00
#
_symmetry.space_group_name_H-M   'P 1'
#
loop_
_entity.id
_entity.type
_entity.pdbx_description
1 polymer ?
#
loop_
_entity_poly.entity_id
_entity_poly.type
_entity_poly.pdbx_seq_one_letter_code
_entity_poly.pdbx_strand_id
1 'polypeptide(L)'
;MSLFVQNAWPSSYSVWFKSQVPQIIGPILLWRICPSYDMYNLLGANYKPTELQLSVPHSAVIDWVPYSELRDKIIMYYNQSVVLDRLLCDMMNSYVIEVPDLAQILPQAPRGRAYFGIWNIFRAIDVAFENQNNNSRRSKSGRSPSSAPATADYANQSADEGMLNVEDPCGIYAEFALSEHAGSPPAGGVSGKEDDYDHAAASSSSTSASHSGGGKPFNLVDIFTTPASVLKLSHDIRLYASRSWRFDRTLFDKYPELKFDGYENVVAQGRSCRIPTAPPDGPIEMTEQTMQIYQKALEKSV
;
A
#
# COMPACT_ATOMS: atom_id res chain seq x y z
N MET A 1 0.56 -17.42 -1.10
CA MET A 1 0.58 -15.99 -1.47
C MET A 1 1.87 -15.28 -1.04
N SER A 2 2.36 -15.40 0.20
CA SER A 2 3.61 -14.76 0.67
C SER A 2 4.83 -15.03 -0.22
N LEU A 3 5.15 -16.32 -0.43
CA LEU A 3 6.25 -16.71 -1.32
C LEU A 3 6.06 -16.22 -2.76
N PHE A 4 4.81 -16.20 -3.26
CA PHE A 4 4.50 -15.77 -4.63
C PHE A 4 4.93 -14.33 -4.86
N VAL A 5 4.38 -13.42 -4.06
CA VAL A 5 4.67 -12.00 -4.20
C VAL A 5 6.14 -11.71 -3.88
N GLN A 6 6.74 -12.39 -2.89
CA GLN A 6 8.14 -12.16 -2.54
C GLN A 6 9.10 -12.45 -3.70
N ASN A 7 8.83 -13.47 -4.50
CA ASN A 7 9.74 -13.87 -5.58
C ASN A 7 9.29 -13.38 -6.96
N ALA A 8 7.99 -13.41 -7.24
CA ALA A 8 7.45 -12.97 -8.52
C ALA A 8 7.15 -11.47 -8.56
N TRP A 9 6.98 -10.77 -7.43
CA TRP A 9 6.68 -9.34 -7.43
C TRP A 9 7.31 -8.60 -6.23
N PRO A 10 8.64 -8.65 -6.07
CA PRO A 10 9.33 -8.23 -4.85
C PRO A 10 9.09 -6.76 -4.50
N SER A 11 9.03 -5.88 -5.50
CA SER A 11 8.77 -4.45 -5.34
C SER A 11 7.41 -4.15 -4.69
N SER A 12 6.47 -5.08 -4.75
CA SER A 12 5.13 -4.93 -4.18
C SER A 12 4.96 -5.62 -2.83
N TYR A 13 5.94 -6.38 -2.36
CA TYR A 13 5.84 -7.21 -1.17
C TYR A 13 5.28 -6.46 0.05
N SER A 14 5.82 -5.28 0.35
CA SER A 14 5.36 -4.50 1.50
C SER A 14 3.92 -4.02 1.38
N VAL A 15 3.49 -3.60 0.19
CA VAL A 15 2.08 -3.25 -0.04
C VAL A 15 1.20 -4.48 0.16
N TRP A 16 1.63 -5.64 -0.36
CA TRP A 16 0.86 -6.87 -0.27
C TRP A 16 0.74 -7.43 1.14
N PHE A 17 1.76 -7.37 2.00
CA PHE A 17 1.69 -8.01 3.33
C PHE A 17 1.61 -7.06 4.51
N LYS A 18 1.88 -5.77 4.28
CA LYS A 18 1.74 -4.73 5.29
C LYS A 18 0.56 -3.82 4.94
N SER A 19 -0.52 -4.35 4.39
CA SER A 19 -1.77 -3.60 4.22
C SER A 19 -2.96 -4.56 4.26
N GLN A 20 -4.15 -4.01 4.05
CA GLN A 20 -5.40 -4.78 3.97
C GLN A 20 -5.57 -5.61 2.67
N VAL A 21 -4.60 -5.56 1.76
CA VAL A 21 -4.70 -6.21 0.44
C VAL A 21 -4.95 -7.73 0.54
N PRO A 22 -4.30 -8.53 1.42
CA PRO A 22 -4.56 -9.96 1.51
C PRO A 22 -5.99 -10.30 1.90
N GLN A 23 -6.58 -9.51 2.81
CA GLN A 23 -7.95 -9.69 3.28
C GLN A 23 -8.97 -9.36 2.18
N ILE A 24 -8.60 -8.50 1.23
CA ILE A 24 -9.43 -8.14 0.08
C ILE A 24 -9.27 -9.17 -1.04
N ILE A 25 -8.04 -9.48 -1.43
CA ILE A 25 -7.74 -10.29 -2.61
C ILE A 25 -7.92 -11.79 -2.35
N GLY A 26 -7.69 -12.26 -1.11
CA GLY A 26 -7.87 -13.66 -0.73
C GLY A 26 -9.28 -14.21 -1.07
N PRO A 27 -10.37 -13.59 -0.60
CA PRO A 27 -11.73 -13.99 -0.95
C PRO A 27 -12.03 -13.98 -2.45
N ILE A 28 -11.51 -13.00 -3.18
CA ILE A 28 -11.70 -12.89 -4.64
C ILE A 28 -11.06 -14.10 -5.34
N LEU A 29 -9.81 -14.43 -4.99
CA LEU A 29 -9.12 -15.57 -5.56
C LEU A 29 -9.81 -16.89 -5.21
N LEU A 30 -10.27 -17.05 -3.96
CA LEU A 30 -11.03 -18.24 -3.54
C LEU A 30 -12.31 -18.40 -4.35
N TRP A 31 -13.08 -17.32 -4.51
CA TRP A 31 -14.30 -17.35 -5.33
C TRP A 31 -14.02 -17.70 -6.80
N ARG A 32 -12.95 -17.19 -7.40
CA ARG A 32 -12.59 -17.54 -8.79
C ARG A 32 -12.14 -19.00 -8.94
N ILE A 33 -11.43 -19.55 -7.96
CA ILE A 33 -10.95 -20.94 -8.00
C ILE A 33 -12.08 -21.93 -7.71
N CYS A 34 -12.94 -21.61 -6.74
CA CYS A 34 -14.07 -22.43 -6.34
C CYS A 34 -15.33 -21.56 -6.22
N PRO A 35 -16.03 -21.31 -7.33
CA PRO A 35 -17.24 -20.50 -7.31
C PRO A 35 -18.35 -21.22 -6.53
N SER A 36 -18.70 -20.68 -5.36
CA SER A 36 -19.82 -21.16 -4.55
C SER A 36 -20.55 -19.98 -3.91
N TYR A 37 -21.78 -20.22 -3.46
CA TYR A 37 -22.57 -19.21 -2.73
C TYR A 37 -21.84 -18.75 -1.46
N ASP A 38 -21.20 -19.67 -0.75
CA ASP A 38 -20.45 -19.35 0.46
C ASP A 38 -19.26 -18.44 0.15
N MET A 39 -18.47 -18.76 -0.89
CA MET A 39 -17.33 -17.92 -1.31
C MET A 39 -17.79 -16.55 -1.83
N TYR A 40 -18.92 -16.49 -2.54
CA TYR A 40 -19.51 -15.24 -3.01
C TYR A 40 -19.89 -14.31 -1.85
N ASN A 41 -20.40 -14.86 -0.74
CA ASN A 41 -20.75 -14.07 0.44
C ASN A 41 -19.54 -13.54 1.21
N LEU A 42 -18.35 -14.08 0.98
CA LEU A 42 -17.10 -13.53 1.52
C LEU A 42 -16.63 -12.28 0.77
N LEU A 43 -17.15 -12.02 -0.44
CA LEU A 43 -16.78 -10.84 -1.21
C LEU A 43 -17.37 -9.57 -0.57
N GLY A 44 -16.51 -8.56 -0.39
CA GLY A 44 -16.98 -7.22 -0.04
C GLY A 44 -17.96 -6.69 -1.09
N ALA A 45 -18.90 -5.83 -0.69
CA ALA A 45 -19.96 -5.32 -1.57
C ALA A 45 -19.43 -4.76 -2.90
N ASN A 46 -18.33 -4.01 -2.82
CA ASN A 46 -17.62 -3.39 -3.95
C ASN A 46 -16.91 -4.38 -4.90
N TYR A 47 -16.69 -5.61 -4.43
CA TYR A 47 -15.96 -6.67 -5.16
C TYR A 47 -16.89 -7.74 -5.70
N LYS A 48 -18.20 -7.67 -5.42
CA LYS A 48 -19.17 -8.57 -6.03
C LYS A 48 -19.13 -8.43 -7.56
N PRO A 49 -19.12 -9.53 -8.31
CA PRO A 49 -19.04 -9.49 -9.77
C PRO A 49 -20.24 -8.78 -10.37
N THR A 50 -20.00 -7.96 -11.40
CA THR A 50 -21.06 -7.35 -12.22
C THR A 50 -21.62 -8.37 -13.21
N GLU A 51 -22.75 -8.03 -13.85
CA GLU A 51 -23.32 -8.84 -14.93
C GLU A 51 -22.33 -9.02 -16.10
N LEU A 52 -21.60 -7.95 -16.45
CA LEU A 52 -20.59 -8.00 -17.51
C LEU A 52 -19.45 -8.95 -17.14
N GLN A 53 -18.98 -8.91 -15.89
CA GLN A 53 -17.93 -9.82 -15.40
C GLN A 53 -18.34 -11.29 -15.44
N LEU A 54 -19.62 -11.58 -15.17
CA LEU A 54 -20.17 -12.94 -15.26
C LEU A 54 -20.36 -13.40 -16.71
N SER A 55 -20.56 -12.46 -17.64
CA SER A 55 -20.89 -12.75 -19.04
C SER A 55 -19.67 -12.79 -19.96
N VAL A 56 -18.58 -12.10 -19.59
CA VAL A 56 -17.39 -11.93 -20.44
C VAL A 56 -16.16 -12.53 -19.76
N PRO A 57 -15.48 -13.52 -20.38
CA PRO A 57 -14.19 -14.00 -19.90
C PRO A 57 -13.17 -12.85 -19.85
N HIS A 58 -12.59 -12.63 -18.68
CA HIS A 58 -11.67 -11.52 -18.45
C HIS A 58 -10.53 -11.91 -17.50
N SER A 59 -9.44 -11.16 -17.56
CA SER A 59 -8.27 -11.39 -16.70
C SER A 59 -8.62 -11.25 -15.21
N ALA A 60 -8.19 -12.21 -14.39
CA ALA A 60 -8.48 -12.25 -12.96
C ALA A 60 -7.98 -11.01 -12.20
N VAL A 61 -6.95 -10.33 -12.71
CA VAL A 61 -6.40 -9.11 -12.11
C VAL A 61 -7.42 -7.95 -12.10
N ILE A 62 -8.40 -7.96 -13.01
CA ILE A 62 -9.42 -6.91 -13.10
C ILE A 62 -10.35 -6.97 -11.88
N ASP A 63 -10.61 -8.16 -11.32
CA ASP A 63 -11.43 -8.29 -10.12
C ASP A 63 -10.84 -7.61 -8.89
N TRP A 64 -9.55 -7.28 -8.90
CA TRP A 64 -8.88 -6.66 -7.77
C TRP A 64 -9.21 -5.17 -7.63
N VAL A 65 -9.93 -4.59 -8.58
CA VAL A 65 -10.34 -3.19 -8.59
C VAL A 65 -11.64 -2.98 -7.80
N PRO A 66 -11.66 -2.11 -6.76
CA PRO A 66 -12.80 -1.94 -5.84
C PRO A 66 -14.05 -1.26 -6.43
N TYR A 67 -14.11 -0.98 -7.73
CA TYR A 67 -15.21 -0.21 -8.31
C TYR A 67 -15.78 -0.99 -9.50
N SER A 68 -17.02 -1.44 -9.38
CA SER A 68 -17.75 -2.22 -10.40
C SER A 68 -17.72 -1.56 -11.77
N GLU A 69 -18.04 -0.27 -11.82
CA GLU A 69 -18.13 0.53 -13.03
C GLU A 69 -16.76 0.67 -13.69
N LEU A 70 -15.72 0.83 -12.89
CA LEU A 70 -14.34 0.86 -13.38
C LEU A 70 -13.90 -0.50 -13.91
N ARG A 71 -14.26 -1.61 -13.23
CA ARG A 71 -14.01 -2.97 -13.71
C ARG A 71 -14.65 -3.20 -15.07
N ASP A 72 -15.91 -2.80 -15.20
CA ASP A 72 -16.65 -2.94 -16.47
C ASP A 72 -15.99 -2.15 -17.59
N LYS A 73 -15.57 -0.90 -17.32
CA LYS A 73 -14.81 -0.09 -18.28
C LYS A 73 -13.48 -0.76 -18.67
N ILE A 74 -12.73 -1.30 -17.72
CA ILE A 74 -11.49 -2.03 -18.01
C ILE A 74 -11.78 -3.24 -18.88
N ILE A 75 -12.86 -3.98 -18.63
CA ILE A 75 -13.26 -5.11 -19.47
C ILE A 75 -13.60 -4.66 -20.89
N MET A 76 -14.37 -3.57 -21.03
CA MET A 76 -14.77 -3.05 -22.34
C MET A 76 -13.60 -2.57 -23.19
N TYR A 77 -12.59 -1.91 -22.58
CA TYR A 77 -11.53 -1.24 -23.33
C TYR A 77 -10.17 -1.97 -23.32
N TYR A 78 -9.88 -2.75 -22.28
CA TYR A 78 -8.55 -3.30 -22.03
C TYR A 78 -8.52 -4.81 -21.82
N ASN A 79 -9.66 -5.51 -21.88
CA ASN A 79 -9.66 -6.96 -21.81
C ASN A 79 -8.84 -7.53 -22.98
N GLN A 80 -7.94 -8.47 -22.67
CA GLN A 80 -7.01 -9.07 -23.63
C GLN A 80 -6.02 -8.08 -24.30
N SER A 81 -5.93 -6.84 -23.80
CA SER A 81 -4.94 -5.88 -24.26
C SER A 81 -3.58 -6.13 -23.63
N VAL A 82 -2.52 -6.04 -24.42
CA VAL A 82 -1.12 -6.07 -23.93
C VAL A 82 -0.80 -4.89 -23.00
N VAL A 83 -1.64 -3.86 -22.99
CA VAL A 83 -1.48 -2.67 -22.14
C VAL A 83 -2.12 -2.87 -20.76
N LEU A 84 -2.89 -3.94 -20.53
CA LEU A 84 -3.61 -4.18 -19.28
C LEU A 84 -2.66 -4.19 -18.06
N ASP A 85 -1.55 -4.89 -18.14
CA ASP A 85 -0.58 -4.95 -17.03
C ASP A 85 -0.03 -3.56 -16.68
N ARG A 86 0.23 -2.76 -17.72
CA ARG A 86 0.70 -1.38 -17.54
C ARG A 86 -0.37 -0.50 -16.90
N LEU A 87 -1.61 -0.61 -17.35
CA LEU A 87 -2.76 0.08 -16.75
C LEU A 87 -2.90 -0.27 -15.27
N LEU A 88 -2.81 -1.55 -14.92
CA LEU A 88 -2.92 -2.02 -13.53
C LEU A 88 -1.76 -1.49 -12.68
N CYS A 89 -0.53 -1.45 -13.20
CA CYS A 89 0.60 -0.83 -12.51
C CYS A 89 0.41 0.68 -12.32
N ASP A 90 -0.05 1.40 -13.35
CA ASP A 90 -0.36 2.83 -13.27
C ASP A 90 -1.50 3.11 -12.28
N MET A 91 -2.53 2.28 -12.26
CA MET A 91 -3.63 2.32 -11.29
C MET A 91 -3.12 2.11 -9.88
N MET A 92 -2.32 1.07 -9.65
CA MET A 92 -1.70 0.82 -8.36
C MET A 92 -0.90 2.03 -7.89
N ASN A 93 -0.05 2.59 -8.76
CA ASN A 93 0.77 3.77 -8.46
C ASN A 93 -0.07 5.02 -8.15
N SER A 94 -1.30 5.09 -8.65
CA SER A 94 -2.22 6.21 -8.43
C SER A 94 -3.00 6.13 -7.12
N TYR A 95 -2.95 5.02 -6.38
CA TYR A 95 -3.63 4.93 -5.08
C TYR A 95 -3.04 5.92 -4.07
N VAL A 96 -3.93 6.67 -3.43
CA VAL A 96 -3.61 7.71 -2.45
C VAL A 96 -4.50 7.63 -1.22
N ILE A 97 -4.03 8.21 -0.12
CA ILE A 97 -4.82 8.45 1.10
C ILE A 97 -5.04 9.94 1.23
N GLU A 98 -6.31 10.35 1.27
CA GLU A 98 -6.69 11.72 1.58
C GLU A 98 -6.55 12.03 3.06
N VAL A 99 -6.14 13.27 3.35
CA VAL A 99 -6.08 13.83 4.68
C VAL A 99 -6.89 15.13 4.70
N PRO A 100 -7.85 15.30 5.63
CA PRO A 100 -8.71 16.48 5.66
C PRO A 100 -7.94 17.79 5.87
N ASP A 101 -6.89 17.76 6.68
CA ASP A 101 -6.04 18.91 6.96
C ASP A 101 -4.57 18.49 7.11
N LEU A 102 -3.75 18.88 6.15
CA LEU A 102 -2.31 18.56 6.12
C LEU A 102 -1.57 19.05 7.37
N ALA A 103 -1.99 20.20 7.93
CA ALA A 103 -1.36 20.78 9.11
C ALA A 103 -1.59 19.97 10.39
N GLN A 104 -2.60 19.09 10.43
CA GLN A 104 -2.83 18.20 11.59
C GLN A 104 -1.78 17.09 11.69
N ILE A 105 -1.29 16.63 10.54
CA ILE A 105 -0.29 15.56 10.47
C ILE A 105 1.12 16.15 10.44
N LEU A 106 1.28 17.28 9.75
CA LEU A 106 2.54 17.98 9.56
C LEU A 106 2.37 19.44 9.97
N PRO A 107 2.60 19.81 11.24
CA PRO A 107 2.32 21.14 11.78
C PRO A 107 2.99 22.31 11.03
N GLN A 108 4.12 22.05 10.37
CA GLN A 108 4.85 23.01 9.55
C GLN A 108 4.29 23.20 8.13
N ALA A 109 3.30 22.40 7.73
CA ALA A 109 2.71 22.42 6.41
C ALA A 109 1.56 23.43 6.30
N PRO A 110 1.25 23.93 5.09
CA PRO A 110 0.07 24.76 4.89
C PRO A 110 -1.22 23.98 5.22
N ARG A 111 -2.20 24.67 5.81
CA ARG A 111 -3.51 24.07 6.11
C ARG A 111 -4.26 23.67 4.85
N GLY A 112 -5.16 22.71 5.01
CA GLY A 112 -6.12 22.31 3.99
C GLY A 112 -5.96 20.86 3.55
N ARG A 113 -6.94 20.40 2.77
CA ARG A 113 -6.99 19.02 2.29
C ARG A 113 -5.78 18.70 1.43
N ALA A 114 -5.21 17.53 1.64
CA ALA A 114 -4.12 17.00 0.84
C ALA A 114 -4.26 15.49 0.69
N TYR A 115 -3.39 14.88 -0.11
CA TYR A 115 -3.36 13.44 -0.25
C TYR A 115 -1.93 12.93 -0.50
N PHE A 116 -1.64 11.73 0.01
CA PHE A 116 -0.33 11.09 -0.10
C PHE A 116 -0.39 9.82 -0.94
N GLY A 117 0.61 9.60 -1.79
CA GLY A 117 0.73 8.38 -2.58
C GLY A 117 1.10 7.21 -1.69
N ILE A 118 0.28 6.16 -1.70
CA ILE A 118 0.51 4.94 -0.93
C ILE A 118 1.87 4.33 -1.29
N TRP A 119 2.19 4.30 -2.59
CA TRP A 119 3.47 3.83 -3.09
C TRP A 119 4.66 4.69 -2.70
N ASN A 120 4.49 6.00 -2.56
CA ASN A 120 5.57 6.87 -2.09
C ASN A 120 5.95 6.49 -0.66
N ILE A 121 4.95 6.22 0.17
CA ILE A 121 5.14 5.89 1.59
C ILE A 121 5.75 4.49 1.75
N PHE A 122 5.20 3.46 1.09
CA PHE A 122 5.76 2.11 1.20
C PHE A 122 7.21 2.01 0.73
N ARG A 123 7.54 2.63 -0.42
CA ARG A 123 8.94 2.65 -0.89
C ARG A 123 9.86 3.36 0.10
N ALA A 124 9.43 4.49 0.63
CA ALA A 124 10.19 5.23 1.64
C ALA A 124 10.42 4.40 2.92
N ILE A 125 9.42 3.64 3.35
CA ILE A 125 9.52 2.71 4.48
C ILE A 125 10.51 1.57 4.16
N ASP A 126 10.43 0.98 2.98
CA ASP A 126 11.31 -0.14 2.61
C ASP A 126 12.78 0.30 2.51
N VAL A 127 13.06 1.44 1.86
CA VAL A 127 14.40 2.05 1.82
C VAL A 127 14.91 2.37 3.23
N ALA A 128 14.03 2.85 4.11
CA ALA A 128 14.39 3.12 5.51
C ALA A 128 14.83 1.85 6.26
N PHE A 129 14.12 0.73 6.08
CA PHE A 129 14.46 -0.56 6.69
C PHE A 129 15.76 -1.15 6.14
N GLU A 130 15.97 -1.09 4.82
CA GLU A 130 17.21 -1.55 4.19
C GLU A 130 18.45 -0.82 4.71
N ASN A 131 18.35 0.51 4.84
CA ASN A 131 19.44 1.33 5.36
C ASN A 131 19.77 1.02 6.83
N GLN A 132 18.76 0.76 7.67
CA GLN A 132 18.99 0.36 9.06
C GLN A 132 19.70 -0.99 9.16
N ASN A 133 19.28 -1.98 8.37
CA ASN A 133 19.89 -3.30 8.34
C ASN A 133 21.35 -3.25 7.88
N ASN A 134 21.66 -2.47 6.85
CA ASN A 134 23.02 -2.30 6.35
C ASN A 134 23.94 -1.63 7.38
N ASN A 135 23.44 -0.63 8.11
CA ASN A 135 24.19 0.03 9.18
C ASN A 135 24.48 -0.91 10.36
N SER A 136 23.55 -1.80 10.72
CA SER A 136 23.75 -2.80 11.78
C SER A 136 24.78 -3.87 11.38
N ARG A 137 24.80 -4.30 10.11
CA ARG A 137 25.83 -5.24 9.60
C ARG A 137 27.23 -4.62 9.60
N ARG A 138 27.34 -3.35 9.19
CA ARG A 138 28.62 -2.63 9.13
C ARG A 138 29.20 -2.30 10.51
N SER A 139 28.35 -2.07 11.51
CA SER A 139 28.81 -1.88 12.90
C SER A 139 29.26 -3.19 13.55
N LYS A 140 28.66 -4.34 13.16
CA LYS A 140 29.09 -5.67 13.62
C LYS A 140 30.42 -6.13 13.01
N SER A 141 30.75 -5.72 11.77
CA SER A 141 32.04 -6.05 11.14
C SER A 141 33.23 -5.22 11.66
N GLY A 142 33.00 -4.24 12.54
CA GLY A 142 34.03 -3.33 13.08
C GLY A 142 34.66 -3.76 14.41
N ARG A 143 34.32 -4.93 14.97
CA ARG A 143 34.94 -5.43 16.20
C ARG A 143 36.21 -6.22 15.87
N SER A 144 37.37 -5.56 15.94
CA SER A 144 38.67 -6.23 15.90
C SER A 144 38.82 -7.21 17.07
N PRO A 145 39.31 -8.44 16.87
CA PRO A 145 39.65 -9.33 17.96
C PRO A 145 40.99 -8.89 18.58
N SER A 146 40.97 -8.55 19.86
CA SER A 146 42.17 -8.36 20.67
C SER A 146 42.85 -9.71 20.94
N SER A 147 44.04 -9.88 20.36
CA SER A 147 45.21 -10.65 20.83
C SER A 147 45.01 -11.93 21.66
N ALA A 148 45.39 -13.10 21.12
CA ALA A 148 46.57 -13.92 21.50
C ALA A 148 46.60 -15.24 20.66
N PRO A 149 47.63 -16.12 20.73
CA PRO A 149 48.57 -16.37 19.64
C PRO A 149 48.35 -17.71 18.91
N ALA A 150 49.08 -17.84 17.80
CA ALA A 150 49.07 -18.93 16.85
C ALA A 150 49.51 -20.29 17.40
N THR A 151 48.81 -21.35 16.96
CA THR A 151 49.42 -22.63 16.54
C THR A 151 48.58 -23.23 15.41
N ALA A 152 49.27 -23.71 14.38
CA ALA A 152 48.74 -24.24 13.13
C ALA A 152 48.26 -25.70 13.22
N ASP A 153 47.68 -26.14 12.10
CA ASP A 153 47.40 -27.52 11.65
C ASP A 153 45.99 -28.08 11.92
N TYR A 154 45.15 -28.12 10.89
CA TYR A 154 44.87 -29.34 10.10
C TYR A 154 43.86 -29.05 8.97
N ALA A 155 44.06 -29.75 7.84
CA ALA A 155 43.23 -29.67 6.64
C ALA A 155 41.97 -30.54 6.71
N ASN A 156 40.98 -30.14 5.90
CA ASN A 156 39.80 -30.85 5.38
C ASN A 156 38.64 -31.17 6.34
N GLN A 157 37.48 -30.55 6.09
CA GLN A 157 36.23 -31.21 5.65
C GLN A 157 35.11 -30.17 5.47
N SER A 158 34.51 -30.15 4.28
CA SER A 158 33.07 -30.41 4.04
C SER A 158 32.17 -29.18 4.07
N ALA A 159 31.25 -29.18 3.11
CA ALA A 159 30.12 -28.27 2.90
C ALA A 159 29.63 -27.59 4.18
N ASP A 160 29.54 -26.25 4.14
CA ASP A 160 28.72 -25.52 5.09
C ASP A 160 27.77 -24.59 4.36
N GLU A 161 26.52 -24.71 4.78
CA GLU A 161 25.33 -24.17 4.19
C GLU A 161 25.22 -22.69 4.50
N GLY A 162 25.30 -21.84 3.48
CA GLY A 162 24.84 -20.46 3.55
C GLY A 162 23.31 -20.35 3.53
N MET A 163 22.58 -21.17 4.30
CA MET A 163 21.17 -20.88 4.59
C MET A 163 21.14 -19.67 5.52
N LEU A 164 20.73 -18.53 4.97
CA LEU A 164 20.21 -17.43 5.78
C LEU A 164 19.09 -18.01 6.64
N ASN A 165 19.40 -18.31 7.90
CA ASN A 165 18.41 -18.44 8.97
C ASN A 165 17.71 -17.09 9.08
N VAL A 166 16.68 -16.90 8.26
CA VAL A 166 15.65 -15.91 8.51
C VAL A 166 14.82 -16.52 9.63
N GLU A 167 15.22 -16.22 10.86
CA GLU A 167 14.33 -16.36 12.00
C GLU A 167 12.99 -15.71 11.62
N ASP A 168 11.94 -16.48 11.85
CA ASP A 168 10.54 -16.21 11.55
C ASP A 168 10.18 -14.71 11.58
N PRO A 169 9.94 -14.08 10.42
CA PRO A 169 9.49 -12.69 10.39
C PRO A 169 8.08 -12.53 10.96
N CYS A 170 7.28 -13.60 11.07
CA CYS A 170 5.90 -13.51 11.55
C CYS A 170 5.80 -13.22 13.05
N GLY A 171 6.81 -13.59 13.84
CA GLY A 171 6.78 -13.44 15.30
C GLY A 171 6.67 -12.00 15.78
N ILE A 172 7.28 -11.04 15.08
CA ILE A 172 7.24 -9.61 15.45
C ILE A 172 5.90 -8.95 15.06
N TYR A 173 5.15 -9.52 14.11
CA TYR A 173 3.93 -8.90 13.58
C TYR A 173 2.63 -9.53 14.09
N ALA A 174 2.69 -10.68 14.75
CA ALA A 174 1.54 -11.28 15.42
C ALA A 174 1.09 -10.48 16.67
N GLU A 175 2.03 -9.79 17.34
CA GLU A 175 1.74 -9.03 18.57
C GLU A 175 0.91 -7.76 18.32
N PHE A 176 1.01 -7.16 17.12
CA PHE A 176 0.26 -5.95 16.76
C PHE A 176 -1.15 -6.22 16.18
N ALA A 177 -1.42 -7.43 15.69
CA ALA A 177 -2.69 -7.76 15.04
C ALA A 177 -3.76 -8.33 15.99
N LEU A 178 -3.40 -8.67 17.23
CA LEU A 178 -4.30 -9.33 18.20
C LEU A 178 -4.92 -8.38 19.25
N SER A 179 -4.60 -7.09 19.21
CA SER A 179 -5.21 -6.10 20.11
C SER A 179 -6.19 -5.20 19.36
N GLU A 180 -7.41 -5.69 19.10
CA GLU A 180 -8.64 -4.87 19.06
C GLU A 180 -9.88 -5.77 18.82
N HIS A 181 -10.27 -6.53 19.85
CA HIS A 181 -11.64 -6.98 20.03
C HIS A 181 -12.22 -6.29 21.26
N ALA A 182 -12.90 -5.16 21.06
CA ALA A 182 -14.05 -4.71 21.85
C ALA A 182 -14.57 -3.38 21.30
N GLY A 183 -15.83 -3.34 20.85
CA GLY A 183 -16.52 -2.07 20.59
C GLY A 183 -17.56 -2.16 19.48
N SER A 184 -18.71 -2.77 19.76
CA SER A 184 -19.92 -2.54 18.99
C SER A 184 -20.32 -1.06 19.07
N PRO A 185 -20.67 -0.38 17.97
CA PRO A 185 -21.31 0.93 18.05
C PRO A 185 -22.80 0.78 18.36
N PRO A 186 -23.41 1.61 19.23
CA PRO A 186 -24.83 1.55 19.49
C PRO A 186 -25.64 2.17 18.34
N ALA A 187 -26.82 1.60 18.14
CA ALA A 187 -27.86 2.09 17.26
C ALA A 187 -28.61 3.31 17.85
N GLY A 188 -29.10 4.18 16.96
CA GLY A 188 -30.01 5.30 17.23
C GLY A 188 -29.69 6.43 16.26
N GLY A 189 -30.59 6.97 15.45
CA GLY A 189 -32.03 7.12 15.58
C GLY A 189 -32.34 8.55 15.15
N VAL A 190 -33.15 8.70 14.10
CA VAL A 190 -33.51 9.95 13.41
C VAL A 190 -34.16 10.98 14.33
N SER A 191 -33.84 12.27 14.16
CA SER A 191 -34.80 13.38 14.22
C SER A 191 -34.18 14.67 13.69
N GLY A 192 -34.87 15.30 12.74
CA GLY A 192 -34.51 16.63 12.23
C GLY A 192 -34.84 17.76 13.20
N LYS A 193 -34.31 18.94 12.86
CA LYS A 193 -34.96 20.24 12.98
C LYS A 193 -34.17 21.26 12.15
N GLU A 194 -34.93 21.97 11.33
CA GLU A 194 -34.59 23.23 10.69
C GLU A 194 -34.16 24.25 11.75
N ASP A 195 -33.23 25.13 11.42
CA ASP A 195 -33.33 26.55 11.76
C ASP A 195 -32.45 27.38 10.80
N ASP A 196 -33.15 28.36 10.23
CA ASP A 196 -32.75 29.52 9.44
C ASP A 196 -31.59 30.30 10.06
N TYR A 197 -30.68 30.87 9.24
CA TYR A 197 -30.14 32.22 9.48
C TYR A 197 -29.49 32.81 8.21
N ASP A 198 -29.94 34.03 7.93
CA ASP A 198 -29.70 34.88 6.77
C ASP A 198 -28.29 35.46 6.60
N HIS A 199 -28.08 35.92 5.37
CA HIS A 199 -26.93 36.66 4.82
C HIS A 199 -26.46 37.88 5.64
N ALA A 200 -25.13 38.04 5.72
CA ALA A 200 -24.51 39.37 5.68
C ALA A 200 -23.12 39.31 5.01
N ALA A 201 -23.02 39.98 3.87
CA ALA A 201 -21.76 40.29 3.20
C ALA A 201 -21.06 41.44 3.93
N ALA A 202 -19.78 41.28 4.25
CA ALA A 202 -18.88 42.39 4.54
C ALA A 202 -17.46 42.06 4.08
N SER A 203 -17.06 42.77 3.04
CA SER A 203 -15.70 42.96 2.57
C SER A 203 -14.83 43.62 3.65
N SER A 204 -13.69 43.01 3.97
CA SER A 204 -12.57 43.73 4.60
C SER A 204 -11.23 43.12 4.22
N SER A 205 -10.43 43.95 3.58
CA SER A 205 -9.05 43.78 3.14
C SER A 205 -8.04 43.67 4.29
N SER A 206 -7.01 42.84 4.04
CA SER A 206 -5.61 42.96 4.48
C SER A 206 -5.30 43.15 5.97
N THR A 207 -4.63 42.15 6.57
CA THR A 207 -3.31 42.39 7.18
C THR A 207 -2.53 41.07 7.29
N SER A 208 -1.39 41.03 6.61
CA SER A 208 -0.34 40.03 6.74
C SER A 208 0.29 40.10 8.13
N ALA A 209 0.09 39.05 8.94
CA ALA A 209 0.86 38.82 10.15
C ALA A 209 1.86 37.69 9.88
N SER A 210 3.10 38.08 9.60
CA SER A 210 4.27 37.21 9.57
C SER A 210 4.52 36.64 10.97
N HIS A 211 4.22 35.36 11.18
CA HIS A 211 4.81 34.58 12.26
C HIS A 211 6.05 33.89 11.73
N SER A 212 7.19 34.55 11.95
CA SER A 212 8.53 33.98 11.84
C SER A 212 8.77 33.03 13.01
N GLY A 213 8.24 31.82 12.93
CA GLY A 213 8.75 30.68 13.69
C GLY A 213 9.86 30.03 12.88
N GLY A 214 11.07 29.94 13.45
CA GLY A 214 12.25 29.32 12.83
C GLY A 214 12.15 27.79 12.69
N GLY A 215 11.03 27.30 12.16
CA GLY A 215 10.85 25.91 11.77
C GLY A 215 11.45 25.68 10.38
N LYS A 216 12.15 24.56 10.21
CA LYS A 216 12.66 24.12 8.90
C LYS A 216 11.48 24.12 7.90
N PRO A 217 11.63 24.73 6.71
CA PRO A 217 10.53 24.80 5.75
C PRO A 217 10.00 23.40 5.43
N PHE A 218 8.69 23.29 5.28
CA PHE A 218 8.03 22.06 4.87
C PHE A 218 8.65 21.51 3.58
N ASN A 219 9.23 20.32 3.66
CA ASN A 219 9.82 19.63 2.52
C ASN A 219 9.35 18.18 2.49
N LEU A 220 8.60 17.82 1.45
CA LEU A 220 8.09 16.45 1.25
C LEU A 220 9.21 15.43 1.08
N VAL A 221 10.30 15.80 0.42
CA VAL A 221 11.45 14.90 0.20
C VAL A 221 12.09 14.54 1.53
N ASP A 222 12.24 15.49 2.45
CA ASP A 222 12.79 15.22 3.79
C ASP A 222 11.93 14.21 4.57
N ILE A 223 10.59 14.30 4.43
CA ILE A 223 9.64 13.39 5.09
C ILE A 223 9.80 11.96 4.55
N PHE A 224 9.87 11.80 3.23
CA PHE A 224 9.99 10.49 2.59
C PHE A 224 11.40 9.89 2.66
N THR A 225 12.43 10.68 2.93
CA THR A 225 13.82 10.18 3.03
C THR A 225 14.25 9.89 4.46
N THR A 226 13.58 10.48 5.46
CA THR A 226 13.91 10.28 6.87
C THR A 226 13.08 9.12 7.47
N PRO A 227 13.70 8.00 7.88
CA PRO A 227 12.99 6.82 8.43
C PRO A 227 11.93 7.13 9.50
N ALA A 228 12.30 7.93 10.51
CA ALA A 228 11.40 8.29 11.59
C ALA A 228 10.20 9.12 11.10
N SER A 229 10.40 9.98 10.11
CA SER A 229 9.35 10.85 9.58
C SER A 229 8.34 10.08 8.73
N VAL A 230 8.80 9.18 7.86
CA VAL A 230 7.90 8.36 7.04
C VAL A 230 7.12 7.36 7.91
N LEU A 231 7.74 6.76 8.93
CA LEU A 231 7.04 5.85 9.84
C LEU A 231 5.98 6.60 10.65
N LYS A 232 6.29 7.80 11.15
CA LYS A 232 5.30 8.65 11.83
C LYS A 232 4.15 9.01 10.89
N LEU A 233 4.45 9.46 9.67
CA LEU A 233 3.44 9.75 8.65
C LEU A 233 2.54 8.53 8.39
N SER A 234 3.13 7.34 8.27
CA SER A 234 2.39 6.10 8.00
C SER A 234 1.37 5.77 9.09
N HIS A 235 1.71 6.08 10.35
CA HIS A 235 0.81 5.92 11.49
C HIS A 235 -0.28 7.01 11.50
N ASP A 236 0.11 8.27 11.34
CA ASP A 236 -0.81 9.42 11.41
C ASP A 236 -1.90 9.36 10.32
N ILE A 237 -1.58 8.84 9.13
CA ILE A 237 -2.57 8.62 8.06
C ILE A 237 -3.24 7.24 8.12
N ARG A 238 -2.91 6.42 9.14
CA ARG A 238 -3.40 5.06 9.32
C ARG A 238 -3.21 4.18 8.08
N LEU A 239 -2.04 4.24 7.44
CA LEU A 239 -1.73 3.54 6.18
C LEU A 239 -2.20 2.08 6.17
N TYR A 240 -1.88 1.35 7.24
CA TYR A 240 -2.14 -0.08 7.41
C TYR A 240 -3.62 -0.45 7.57
N ALA A 241 -4.43 0.48 8.08
CA ALA A 241 -5.85 0.28 8.37
C ALA A 241 -6.78 1.09 7.43
N SER A 242 -6.21 1.83 6.48
CA SER A 242 -6.96 2.72 5.61
C SER A 242 -7.81 1.92 4.63
N ARG A 243 -9.14 2.03 4.80
CA ARG A 243 -10.15 1.41 3.93
C ARG A 243 -10.61 2.29 2.78
N SER A 244 -10.17 3.55 2.74
CA SER A 244 -10.66 4.59 1.84
C SER A 244 -9.57 5.07 0.89
N TRP A 245 -8.96 4.15 0.15
CA TRP A 245 -8.00 4.52 -0.88
C TRP A 245 -8.73 5.20 -2.04
N ARG A 246 -8.17 6.32 -2.48
CA ARG A 246 -8.65 7.07 -3.63
C ARG A 246 -7.64 7.01 -4.77
N PHE A 247 -8.05 7.44 -5.95
CA PHE A 247 -7.17 7.58 -7.09
C PHE A 247 -6.67 9.01 -7.22
N ASP A 248 -5.41 9.18 -7.60
CA ASP A 248 -4.95 10.44 -8.14
C ASP A 248 -5.63 10.71 -9.50
N ARG A 249 -6.07 11.96 -9.70
CA ARG A 249 -6.73 12.42 -10.93
C ARG A 249 -5.91 12.11 -12.20
N THR A 250 -4.58 12.10 -12.11
CA THR A 250 -3.72 11.82 -13.26
C THR A 250 -3.99 10.46 -13.89
N LEU A 251 -4.54 9.50 -13.15
CA LEU A 251 -4.95 8.21 -13.72
C LEU A 251 -6.02 8.40 -14.80
N PHE A 252 -7.08 9.14 -14.47
CA PHE A 252 -8.20 9.40 -15.38
C PHE A 252 -7.87 10.45 -16.45
N ASP A 253 -6.86 11.29 -16.23
CA ASP A 253 -6.34 12.16 -17.29
C ASP A 253 -5.54 11.34 -18.33
N LYS A 254 -4.85 10.29 -17.88
CA LYS A 254 -4.12 9.36 -18.76
C LYS A 254 -5.03 8.37 -19.47
N TYR A 255 -6.10 7.92 -18.81
CA TYR A 255 -7.07 6.94 -19.30
C TYR A 255 -8.49 7.53 -19.26
N PRO A 256 -8.81 8.51 -20.12
CA PRO A 256 -10.08 9.25 -20.06
C PRO A 256 -11.32 8.37 -20.29
N GLU A 257 -11.21 7.30 -21.06
CA GLU A 257 -12.26 6.32 -21.31
C GLU A 257 -12.68 5.52 -20.06
N LEU A 258 -11.84 5.51 -19.02
CA LEU A 258 -12.16 4.88 -17.73
C LEU A 258 -13.01 5.77 -16.81
N LYS A 259 -13.32 7.01 -17.22
CA LYS A 259 -14.27 7.85 -16.48
C LYS A 259 -15.68 7.25 -16.57
N PHE A 260 -16.33 7.16 -15.43
CA PHE A 260 -17.71 6.69 -15.25
C PHE A 260 -18.50 7.72 -14.45
N ASP A 261 -19.82 7.62 -14.43
CA ASP A 261 -20.65 8.59 -13.71
C ASP A 261 -20.33 8.57 -12.21
N GLY A 262 -19.92 9.72 -11.68
CA GLY A 262 -19.50 9.85 -10.28
C GLY A 262 -18.06 9.40 -9.99
N TYR A 263 -17.20 9.23 -11.01
CA TYR A 263 -15.79 8.91 -10.81
C TYR A 263 -15.06 9.95 -9.93
N GLU A 264 -15.55 11.18 -9.87
CA GLU A 264 -15.02 12.24 -9.01
C GLU A 264 -15.08 11.88 -7.52
N ASN A 265 -16.00 10.98 -7.12
CA ASN A 265 -16.13 10.50 -5.76
C ASN A 265 -15.02 9.52 -5.36
N VAL A 266 -14.35 8.90 -6.34
CA VAL A 266 -13.23 7.99 -6.13
C VAL A 266 -11.87 8.66 -6.36
N VAL A 267 -11.87 9.87 -6.92
CA VAL A 267 -10.69 10.70 -7.13
C VAL A 267 -10.38 11.53 -5.90
N ALA A 268 -9.09 11.63 -5.59
CA ALA A 268 -8.63 12.40 -4.46
C ALA A 268 -8.75 13.91 -4.67
N GLN A 269 -9.09 14.62 -3.60
CA GLN A 269 -9.26 16.07 -3.56
C GLN A 269 -8.17 16.73 -2.72
N GLY A 270 -7.89 17.99 -3.02
CA GLY A 270 -6.90 18.80 -2.30
C GLY A 270 -5.52 18.78 -2.96
N ARG A 271 -4.50 19.13 -2.18
CA ARG A 271 -3.12 19.23 -2.67
C ARG A 271 -2.47 17.86 -2.79
N SER A 272 -1.86 17.59 -3.94
CA SER A 272 -0.99 16.43 -4.09
C SER A 272 0.27 16.55 -3.24
N CYS A 273 0.50 15.58 -2.37
CA CYS A 273 1.76 15.37 -1.66
C CYS A 273 2.51 14.14 -2.20
N ARG A 274 2.28 13.80 -3.47
CA ARG A 274 2.97 12.71 -4.16
C ARG A 274 4.31 13.19 -4.69
N ILE A 275 5.30 12.30 -4.64
CA ILE A 275 6.52 12.45 -5.42
C ILE A 275 6.32 11.65 -6.72
N PRO A 276 6.61 12.21 -7.90
CA PRO A 276 6.60 11.43 -9.14
C PRO A 276 7.49 10.19 -9.00
N THR A 277 6.87 9.02 -9.02
CA THR A 277 7.56 7.74 -9.00
C THR A 277 7.08 6.90 -10.16
N ALA A 278 8.01 6.19 -10.81
CA ALA A 278 7.66 5.17 -11.78
C ALA A 278 6.69 4.17 -11.14
N PRO A 279 5.69 3.65 -11.86
CA PRO A 279 4.85 2.57 -11.37
C PRO A 279 5.70 1.40 -10.85
N PRO A 280 5.17 0.57 -9.94
CA PRO A 280 5.84 -0.69 -9.62
C PRO A 280 6.08 -1.47 -10.92
N ASP A 281 7.25 -2.09 -11.03
CA ASP A 281 7.51 -3.04 -12.11
C ASP A 281 6.47 -4.16 -12.05
N GLY A 282 6.11 -4.75 -13.18
CA GLY A 282 5.20 -5.89 -13.20
C GLY A 282 5.83 -7.13 -12.53
N PRO A 283 5.04 -8.20 -12.34
CA PRO A 283 5.58 -9.48 -11.91
C PRO A 283 6.71 -9.97 -12.83
N ILE A 284 7.77 -10.50 -12.25
CA ILE A 284 8.87 -11.13 -12.97
C ILE A 284 8.50 -12.58 -13.34
N GLU A 285 9.05 -13.05 -14.44
CA GLU A 285 8.90 -14.43 -14.87
C GLU A 285 9.43 -15.40 -13.81
N MET A 286 8.66 -16.46 -13.54
CA MET A 286 9.06 -17.47 -12.57
C MET A 286 10.15 -18.36 -13.14
N THR A 287 11.34 -18.31 -12.55
CA THR A 287 12.45 -19.20 -12.91
C THR A 287 12.25 -20.62 -12.39
N GLU A 288 12.98 -21.59 -12.95
CA GLU A 288 13.02 -22.96 -12.41
C GLU A 288 13.39 -23.00 -10.92
N GLN A 289 14.34 -22.16 -10.52
CA GLN A 289 14.74 -22.04 -9.11
C GLN A 289 13.57 -21.57 -8.23
N THR A 290 12.82 -20.57 -8.71
CA THR A 290 11.61 -20.08 -8.02
C THR A 290 10.55 -21.18 -7.92
N MET A 291 10.35 -21.97 -8.97
CA MET A 291 9.44 -23.13 -8.96
C MET A 291 9.83 -24.19 -7.94
N GLN A 292 11.12 -24.53 -7.82
CA GLN A 292 11.63 -25.47 -6.82
C GLN A 292 11.40 -24.98 -5.39
N ILE A 293 11.55 -23.68 -5.13
CA ILE A 293 11.25 -23.08 -3.82
C ILE A 293 9.77 -23.30 -3.45
N TYR A 294 8.84 -23.11 -4.39
CA TYR A 294 7.42 -23.36 -4.14
C TYR A 294 7.12 -24.83 -3.87
N GLN A 295 7.67 -25.75 -4.67
CA GLN A 295 7.46 -27.19 -4.50
C GLN A 295 7.92 -27.65 -3.13
N LYS A 296 9.12 -27.25 -2.71
CA LYS A 296 9.66 -27.58 -1.38
C LYS A 296 8.82 -27.00 -0.24
N ALA A 297 8.24 -25.81 -0.43
CA ALA A 297 7.36 -25.21 0.58
C ALA A 297 6.02 -25.96 0.70
N LEU A 298 5.47 -26.44 -0.43
CA LEU A 298 4.25 -27.25 -0.44
C LEU A 298 4.46 -28.61 0.24
N GLU A 299 5.60 -29.27 -0.01
CA GLU A 299 5.96 -30.55 0.62
C GLU A 299 6.08 -30.46 2.15
N LYS A 300 6.53 -29.32 2.68
CA LYS A 300 6.64 -29.08 4.14
C LYS A 300 5.31 -28.72 4.82
N SER A 301 4.26 -28.48 4.05
CA SER A 301 2.95 -28.04 4.54
C SER A 301 1.94 -29.20 4.67
N VAL A 302 2.39 -30.43 4.43
CA VAL A 302 1.65 -31.70 4.58
C VAL A 302 2.16 -32.44 5.81
#